data_AF-A0A329WU04-F1
#
_entry.id   AF-A0A329WU04-F1
#
_cell.length_a   1.000
_cell.length_b   1.000
_cell.length_c   1.000
_cell.angle_alpha   90.00
_cell.angle_beta   90.00
_cell.angle_gamma   90.00
#
_symmetry.space_group_name_H-M   'P 1'
#
loop_
_entity.id
_entity.type
_entity.pdbx_description
1 polymer ?
#
loop_
_entity_poly.entity_id
_entity_poly.type
_entity_poly.pdbx_seq_one_letter_code
_entity_poly.pdbx_strand_id
1 'polypeptide(L)'
;MDSIEQAEKLRLLFTSLWETMYNNGERNWINGINIIITSLTLPNYNGLENAKDAIESANQTFGSMLRGNGSFSDYFIWKDDFKERIKANEEFDKIKNDIYNLLP
;
A
#
# COMPACT_ATOMS: atom_id res chain seq x y z
N MET A 1 15.63 11.60 5.93
CA MET A 1 14.25 11.40 6.40
C MET A 1 14.33 10.55 7.65
N ASP A 2 13.77 11.01 8.75
CA ASP A 2 13.67 10.19 9.97
C ASP A 2 12.54 9.15 9.84
N SER A 3 12.47 8.21 10.78
CA SER A 3 11.47 7.14 10.72
C SER A 3 10.03 7.63 10.88
N ILE A 4 9.79 8.76 11.54
CA ILE A 4 8.42 9.31 11.71
C ILE A 4 7.97 9.91 10.37
N GLU A 5 8.82 10.72 9.74
CA GLU A 5 8.56 11.30 8.41
C GLU A 5 8.40 10.18 7.36
N GLN A 6 9.21 9.12 7.42
CA GLN A 6 9.08 7.95 6.54
C GLN A 6 7.76 7.21 6.75
N ALA A 7 7.38 6.95 8.01
CA ALA A 7 6.13 6.28 8.34
C ALA A 7 4.92 7.08 7.85
N GLU A 8 4.93 8.41 8.00
CA GLU A 8 3.86 9.27 7.51
C GLU A 8 3.77 9.26 5.97
N LYS A 9 4.90 9.33 5.26
CA LYS A 9 4.89 9.23 3.79
C LYS A 9 4.37 7.88 3.31
N LEU A 10 4.80 6.78 3.94
CA LEU A 10 4.26 5.46 3.64
C LEU A 10 2.76 5.39 3.93
N ARG A 11 2.29 5.93 5.06
CA ARG A 11 0.87 5.98 5.41
C ARG A 11 0.04 6.67 4.33
N LEU A 12 0.52 7.81 3.83
CA LEU A 12 -0.13 8.54 2.74
C LEU A 12 -0.15 7.74 1.43
N LEU A 13 0.97 7.13 1.04
CA LEU A 13 1.04 6.28 -0.15
C LEU A 13 0.09 5.08 -0.08
N PHE A 14 0.07 4.38 1.06
CA PHE A 14 -0.86 3.26 1.28
C PHE A 14 -2.32 3.72 1.31
N THR A 15 -2.60 4.94 1.80
CA THR A 15 -3.95 5.54 1.72
C THR A 15 -4.35 5.79 0.27
N SER A 16 -3.47 6.37 -0.54
CA SER A 16 -3.73 6.57 -1.98
C SER A 16 -3.89 5.24 -2.73
N LEU A 17 -3.11 4.22 -2.37
CA LEU A 17 -3.24 2.86 -2.90
C LEU A 17 -4.62 2.28 -2.57
N TRP A 18 -5.03 2.40 -1.30
CA TRP A 18 -6.34 1.96 -0.82
C TRP A 18 -7.48 2.65 -1.58
N GLU A 19 -7.46 3.98 -1.69
CA GLU A 19 -8.49 4.76 -2.38
C GLU A 19 -8.58 4.35 -3.85
N THR A 20 -7.43 4.23 -4.51
CA THR A 20 -7.34 3.80 -5.92
C THR A 20 -7.99 2.44 -6.11
N MET A 21 -7.68 1.46 -5.25
CA MET A 21 -8.23 0.11 -5.34
C MET A 21 -9.73 0.09 -5.02
N TYR A 22 -10.14 0.74 -3.94
CA TYR A 22 -11.52 0.78 -3.49
C TYR A 22 -12.44 1.41 -4.54
N ASN A 23 -12.02 2.53 -5.14
CA ASN A 23 -12.75 3.23 -6.19
C ASN A 23 -12.84 2.43 -7.50
N ASN A 24 -11.96 1.45 -7.70
CA ASN A 24 -11.98 0.53 -8.84
C ASN A 24 -12.65 -0.83 -8.52
N GLY A 25 -13.34 -0.93 -7.39
CA GLY A 25 -14.17 -2.10 -7.06
C GLY A 25 -13.43 -3.24 -6.36
N GLU A 26 -12.15 -3.07 -6.03
CA GLU A 26 -11.38 -4.07 -5.30
C GLU A 26 -11.82 -4.15 -3.83
N ARG A 27 -11.98 -5.38 -3.32
CA ARG A 27 -12.52 -5.64 -1.97
C ARG A 27 -11.76 -6.72 -1.18
N ASN A 28 -10.91 -7.50 -1.83
CA ASN A 28 -10.15 -8.58 -1.21
C ASN A 28 -8.87 -8.05 -0.54
N TRP A 29 -8.10 -7.24 -1.27
CA TRP A 29 -6.77 -6.78 -0.82
C TRP A 29 -6.82 -5.58 0.11
N ILE A 30 -7.93 -4.83 0.12
CA ILE A 30 -8.10 -3.61 0.92
C ILE A 30 -7.93 -3.84 2.43
N ASN A 31 -8.19 -5.05 2.92
CA ASN A 31 -8.02 -5.40 4.33
C ASN A 31 -6.55 -5.41 4.73
N GLY A 32 -5.66 -5.98 3.90
CA GLY A 32 -4.23 -5.97 4.14
C GLY A 32 -3.66 -4.55 4.15
N ILE A 33 -4.15 -3.71 3.23
CA ILE A 33 -3.75 -2.29 3.16
C ILE A 33 -4.25 -1.51 4.39
N ASN A 34 -5.47 -1.76 4.86
CA ASN A 34 -5.99 -1.13 6.08
C ASN A 34 -5.16 -1.46 7.32
N ILE A 35 -4.70 -2.70 7.44
CA ILE A 35 -3.80 -3.12 8.53
C ILE A 35 -2.50 -2.31 8.49
N ILE A 36 -1.91 -2.15 7.30
CA ILE A 36 -0.69 -1.36 7.09
C ILE A 36 -0.91 0.12 7.44
N ILE A 37 -2.00 0.73 6.96
CA ILE A 37 -2.32 2.13 7.28
C ILE A 37 -2.44 2.32 8.79
N THR A 38 -3.12 1.39 9.46
CA THR A 38 -3.35 1.43 10.91
C THR A 38 -2.03 1.28 11.68
N SER A 39 -1.13 0.38 11.25
CA SER A 39 0.19 0.21 11.88
C SER A 39 1.09 1.43 11.69
N LEU A 40 0.89 2.22 10.63
CA LEU A 40 1.66 3.45 10.36
C LEU A 40 1.04 4.72 10.99
N THR A 41 -0.13 4.61 11.63
CA THR A 41 -0.88 5.77 12.14
C THR A 41 -0.50 6.11 13.59
N LEU A 42 -0.18 7.38 13.84
CA LEU A 42 0.00 7.94 15.18
C LEU A 42 -1.33 8.00 15.96
N PRO A 43 -1.31 8.00 17.31
CA PRO A 43 -0.13 8.05 18.17
C PRO A 43 0.46 6.69 18.55
N ASN A 44 -0.21 5.58 18.24
CA ASN A 44 0.08 4.29 18.85
C ASN A 44 0.63 3.22 17.89
N TYR A 45 0.73 3.48 16.58
CA TYR A 45 1.24 2.53 15.59
C TYR A 45 0.62 1.12 15.72
N ASN A 46 -0.68 1.05 16.03
CA ASN A 46 -1.37 -0.21 16.32
C ASN A 46 -0.75 -1.06 17.45
N GLY A 47 -0.18 -0.40 18.47
CA GLY A 47 0.47 -1.02 19.61
C GLY A 47 1.98 -1.26 19.46
N LEU A 48 2.60 -0.82 18.35
CA LEU A 48 4.04 -0.91 18.14
C LEU A 48 4.81 0.20 18.87
N GLU A 49 6.05 -0.10 19.28
CA GLU A 49 6.82 0.77 20.17
C GLU A 49 7.23 2.10 19.52
N ASN A 50 7.53 2.08 18.21
CA ASN A 50 8.02 3.25 17.49
C ASN A 50 7.78 3.16 15.97
N ALA A 51 8.07 4.26 15.27
CA ALA A 51 7.89 4.37 13.83
C ALA A 51 8.72 3.38 13.00
N LYS A 52 9.90 2.96 13.50
CA LYS A 52 10.75 2.00 12.78
C LYS A 52 10.11 0.61 12.79
N ASP A 53 9.58 0.18 13.93
CA ASP A 53 8.87 -1.09 14.05
C ASP A 53 7.58 -1.09 13.23
N ALA A 54 6.89 0.05 13.16
CA ALA A 54 5.75 0.27 12.29
C ALA A 54 6.08 0.07 10.80
N ILE A 55 7.20 0.62 10.34
CA ILE A 55 7.69 0.47 8.96
C ILE A 55 8.05 -0.98 8.66
N GLU A 56 8.73 -1.66 9.59
CA GLU A 56 9.09 -3.08 9.42
C GLU A 56 7.83 -3.97 9.36
N SER A 57 6.85 -3.73 10.23
CA SER A 57 5.55 -4.42 10.19
C SER A 57 4.81 -4.18 8.88
N ALA A 58 4.84 -2.95 8.36
CA ALA A 58 4.27 -2.61 7.07
C ALA A 58 4.97 -3.35 5.93
N ASN A 59 6.31 -3.39 5.94
CA ASN A 59 7.12 -4.12 4.96
C ASN A 59 6.79 -5.62 4.94
N GLN A 60 6.73 -6.24 6.11
CA GLN A 60 6.40 -7.65 6.24
C GLN A 60 4.99 -7.97 5.74
N THR A 61 4.01 -7.15 6.12
CA THR A 61 2.62 -7.32 5.69
C THR A 61 2.51 -7.15 4.17
N PHE A 62 3.06 -6.07 3.62
CA PHE A 62 3.05 -5.82 2.18
C PHE A 62 3.79 -6.92 1.40
N GLY A 63 4.98 -7.30 1.86
CA GLY A 63 5.76 -8.39 1.31
C GLY A 63 5.03 -9.74 1.32
N SER A 64 4.18 -10.00 2.33
CA SER A 64 3.36 -11.21 2.39
C SER A 64 2.23 -11.20 1.35
N MET A 65 1.62 -10.03 1.09
CA MET A 65 0.53 -9.88 0.11
C MET A 65 0.99 -10.15 -1.33
N LEU A 66 2.28 -9.95 -1.61
CA LEU A 66 2.91 -10.12 -2.92
C LEU A 66 3.35 -11.56 -3.23
N ARG A 67 3.15 -12.50 -2.30
CA ARG A 67 3.60 -13.89 -2.46
C ARG A 67 2.43 -14.81 -2.79
N GLY A 68 2.68 -15.81 -3.64
CA GLY A 68 1.72 -16.85 -4.01
C GLY A 68 1.08 -16.65 -5.40
N ASN A 69 0.31 -17.63 -5.86
CA ASN A 69 -0.43 -17.54 -7.12
C ASN A 69 -1.70 -16.69 -6.94
N GLY A 70 -1.94 -15.74 -7.86
CA GLY A 70 -3.06 -14.82 -7.74
C GLY A 70 -2.88 -13.84 -6.61
N SER A 71 -1.63 -13.48 -6.29
CA SER A 71 -1.30 -12.58 -5.19
C SER A 71 -1.59 -11.13 -5.57
N PHE A 72 -1.34 -10.20 -4.64
CA PHE A 72 -1.49 -8.78 -4.92
C PHE A 72 -0.58 -8.30 -6.07
N SER A 73 0.51 -9.01 -6.39
CA SER A 73 1.35 -8.69 -7.56
C SER A 73 0.61 -8.78 -8.89
N ASP A 74 -0.40 -9.65 -8.95
CA ASP A 74 -1.17 -9.94 -10.17
C ASP A 74 -2.38 -9.01 -10.31
N TYR A 75 -2.66 -8.18 -9.30
CA TYR A 75 -3.75 -7.23 -9.32
C TYR A 75 -3.47 -6.07 -10.26
N PHE A 76 -4.45 -5.76 -11.10
CA PHE A 76 -4.46 -4.61 -11.99
C PHE A 76 -5.87 -4.06 -12.10
N ILE A 77 -5.99 -2.78 -12.43
CA ILE A 77 -7.27 -2.10 -12.58
C ILE A 77 -7.87 -2.45 -13.93
N TRP A 78 -9.07 -3.02 -13.94
CA TRP A 78 -9.83 -3.27 -15.16
C TRP A 78 -10.74 -2.09 -15.51
N LYS A 79 -10.63 -1.60 -16.74
CA LYS A 79 -11.53 -0.63 -17.38
C LYS A 79 -11.88 -1.11 -18.78
N ASP A 80 -13.11 -0.90 -19.25
CA ASP A 80 -13.51 -1.35 -20.58
C ASP A 80 -12.80 -0.59 -21.69
N ASP A 81 -12.59 0.73 -21.52
CA ASP A 81 -11.74 1.51 -22.42
C ASP A 81 -10.26 1.19 -22.19
N PHE A 82 -9.56 0.89 -23.29
CA PHE A 82 -8.15 0.51 -23.25
C PHE A 82 -7.26 1.65 -22.76
N LYS A 83 -7.50 2.90 -23.19
CA LYS A 83 -6.64 4.04 -22.80
C LYS A 83 -6.83 4.38 -21.33
N GLU A 84 -8.07 4.36 -20.84
CA GLU A 84 -8.37 4.54 -19.43
C GLU A 84 -7.73 3.45 -18.58
N ARG A 85 -7.73 2.20 -19.06
CA ARG A 85 -7.08 1.08 -18.38
C ARG A 85 -5.57 1.29 -18.26
N ILE A 86 -4.90 1.66 -19.35
CA ILE A 86 -3.46 1.92 -19.33
C ILE A 86 -3.14 3.04 -18.34
N LYS A 87 -3.84 4.18 -18.45
CA LYS A 87 -3.62 5.32 -17.56
C LYS A 87 -3.83 4.97 -16.09
N ALA A 88 -4.91 4.26 -15.75
CA ALA A 88 -5.20 3.88 -14.37
C ALA A 88 -4.11 2.96 -13.79
N ASN A 89 -3.59 2.04 -14.59
CA ASN A 89 -2.53 1.15 -14.15
C ASN A 89 -1.16 1.85 -14.07
N GLU A 90 -0.86 2.82 -14.94
CA GLU A 90 0.34 3.65 -14.80
C GLU A 90 0.35 4.44 -13.48
N GLU A 91 -0.78 5.07 -13.13
CA GLU A 91 -0.95 5.78 -11.85
C GLU A 91 -0.83 4.82 -10.66
N PHE A 92 -1.46 3.64 -10.74
CA PHE A 92 -1.40 2.60 -9.73
C PHE A 92 0.02 2.03 -9.53
N ASP A 93 0.73 1.75 -10.63
CA ASP A 93 2.10 1.24 -10.61
C ASP A 93 3.07 2.27 -10.04
N LYS A 94 2.85 3.56 -10.33
CA LYS A 94 3.63 4.64 -9.71
C LYS A 94 3.53 4.61 -8.18
N ILE A 95 2.31 4.48 -7.63
CA ILE A 95 2.11 4.40 -6.17
C ILE A 95 2.84 3.18 -5.60
N LYS A 96 2.72 2.01 -6.23
CA LYS A 96 3.42 0.79 -5.79
C LYS A 96 4.94 0.99 -5.81
N ASN A 97 5.48 1.57 -6.87
CA ASN A 97 6.92 1.84 -7.00
C ASN A 97 7.41 2.82 -5.93
N ASP A 98 6.65 3.88 -5.66
CA ASP A 98 6.97 4.82 -4.59
C ASP A 98 6.99 4.12 -3.22
N ILE A 99 6.04 3.21 -2.94
CA ILE A 99 6.04 2.38 -1.74
C ILE A 99 7.29 1.49 -1.67
N TYR A 100 7.60 0.75 -2.74
CA TYR A 100 8.78 -0.13 -2.79
C TYR A 100 10.08 0.63 -2.54
N ASN A 101 10.21 1.85 -3.05
CA ASN A 101 11.40 2.67 -2.86
C ASN A 101 11.52 3.25 -1.45
N LEU A 102 10.42 3.33 -0.69
CA LEU A 102 10.39 3.82 0.69
C LEU A 102 10.45 2.69 1.73
N LEU A 103 10.14 1.44 1.39
CA LEU A 103 10.25 0.31 2.31
C LEU A 103 11.71 -0.18 2.42
N PRO A 104 12.13 -0.70 3.59
CA PRO A 104 13.48 -1.22 3.82
C PRO A 104 13.73 -2.61 3.19
#